data_AF-A0A817HGP7-F1
#
_entry.id   AF-A0A817HGP7-F1
#
_cell.length_a   1.000
_cell.length_b   1.000
_cell.length_c   1.000
_cell.angle_alpha   90.00
_cell.angle_beta   90.00
_cell.angle_gamma   90.00
#
_symmetry.space_group_name_H-M   'P 1'
#
loop_
_entity.id
_entity.type
_entity.pdbx_description
1 polymer ?
#
loop_
_entity_poly.entity_id
_entity_poly.type
_entity_poly.pdbx_seq_one_letter_code
_entity_poly.pdbx_strand_id
1 'polypeptide(L)'
;MFRSVGGGICDCGDITVMNSNSFCKHHGSNRIPNAHIPYKLIRCTQILLPRLILRFVQHLRSHASPTKSNTYSTIEEFTSLTSLFDLFDDLCNAGSCIRTIFTDCLLNIELYEKFNTQSLIDDLPNISYDVYLQQLNETSSLLMPISLRTDNSSVYFHIKKATCLLDEILFWLVKYQIPERLLKSLLMLLTDLNFKSLCIRSFLNIYGMIIDRLIHCQNSRERMNSSRLVHMSVQLFSNSNITVQAIKEYHLMELILSSLYSIFANIQINCQLQKPKENYHLVIYEMDFSKNMHYWPIISDFINILSHEYASREFLLEKRFFITWIKIISWFQGMNVNHHEIESEILLQSNTNYLFAFTMETECCAMVVWTIVAHIMKPDFLDITMKVINYLFLEVKQWFSSIGFEQYKDVIFCINQFNNYSASQFNFSILVLLILDL
;
A
#
# COMPACT_ATOMS: atom_id res chain seq x y z
N MET A 1 -20.09 12.95 11.39
CA MET A 1 -19.19 11.79 11.21
C MET A 1 -17.77 12.34 11.30
N PHE A 2 -17.07 12.11 12.42
CA PHE A 2 -15.69 12.60 12.55
C PHE A 2 -14.79 11.76 11.64
N ARG A 3 -14.30 12.38 10.57
CA ARG A 3 -13.35 11.79 9.62
C ARG A 3 -11.98 11.77 10.29
N SER A 4 -11.27 10.65 10.20
CA SER A 4 -9.86 10.60 10.59
C SER A 4 -9.06 11.55 9.71
N VAL A 5 -7.91 12.02 10.23
CA VAL A 5 -7.02 12.97 9.53
C VAL A 5 -6.55 12.42 8.18
N GLY A 6 -6.54 11.09 8.00
CA GLY A 6 -6.21 10.38 6.75
C GLY A 6 -7.38 10.05 5.83
N GLY A 7 -8.59 10.57 6.05
CA GLY A 7 -9.71 10.43 5.10
C GLY A 7 -10.42 9.06 5.09
N GLY A 8 -10.37 8.30 6.19
CA GLY A 8 -11.06 7.00 6.34
C GLY A 8 -12.31 7.04 7.23
N ILE A 9 -12.95 5.86 7.39
CA ILE A 9 -14.02 5.61 8.39
C ILE A 9 -13.48 5.86 9.81
N CYS A 10 -14.37 6.17 10.74
CA CYS A 10 -14.07 6.68 12.09
C CYS A 10 -13.15 5.76 12.93
N ASP A 11 -11.91 6.20 13.21
CA ASP A 11 -10.93 5.52 14.10
C ASP A 11 -11.25 5.66 15.61
N CYS A 12 -12.53 5.83 15.94
CA CYS A 12 -12.98 6.20 17.28
C CYS A 12 -12.69 5.07 18.28
N GLY A 13 -11.98 5.40 19.36
CA GLY A 13 -11.59 4.46 20.42
C GLY A 13 -10.16 3.94 20.30
N ASP A 14 -9.42 4.27 19.24
CA ASP A 14 -8.02 3.92 19.08
C ASP A 14 -7.11 5.06 19.57
N ILE A 15 -6.52 4.89 20.77
CA ILE A 15 -5.66 5.92 21.40
C ILE A 15 -4.35 6.16 20.64
N THR A 16 -3.99 5.25 19.72
CA THR A 16 -2.77 5.39 18.92
C THR A 16 -2.98 6.29 17.72
N VAL A 17 -4.23 6.55 17.33
CA VAL A 17 -4.59 7.32 16.12
C VAL A 17 -5.33 8.61 16.48
N MET A 18 -6.17 8.58 17.51
CA MET A 18 -6.98 9.74 17.93
C MET A 18 -6.78 10.09 19.40
N ASN A 19 -6.89 11.38 19.70
CA ASN A 19 -6.88 11.87 21.07
C ASN A 19 -8.06 11.29 21.84
N SER A 20 -7.81 10.80 23.05
CA SER A 20 -8.83 10.19 23.93
C SER A 20 -10.04 11.11 24.21
N ASN A 21 -9.85 12.43 24.21
CA ASN A 21 -10.93 13.41 24.35
C ASN A 21 -11.87 13.47 23.14
N SER A 22 -11.43 12.95 21.99
CA SER A 22 -12.19 12.89 20.75
C SER A 22 -12.99 11.59 20.60
N PHE A 23 -12.94 10.71 21.60
CA PHE A 23 -13.72 9.48 21.60
C PHE A 23 -15.20 9.74 21.86
N CYS A 24 -16.07 9.03 21.15
CA CYS A 24 -17.50 9.03 21.43
C CYS A 24 -17.79 8.16 22.65
N LYS A 25 -18.97 8.33 23.25
CA LYS A 25 -19.42 7.56 24.43
C LYS A 25 -19.51 6.04 24.21
N HIS A 26 -19.39 5.59 22.96
CA HIS A 26 -19.51 4.19 22.55
C HIS A 26 -18.17 3.50 22.25
N HIS A 27 -17.05 4.23 22.17
CA HIS A 27 -15.73 3.67 21.84
C HIS A 27 -14.64 4.17 22.79
N GLY A 28 -13.53 3.43 22.88
CA GLY A 28 -12.39 3.74 23.74
C GLY A 28 -12.53 3.23 25.19
N SER A 29 -11.55 3.57 26.02
CA SER A 29 -11.42 3.07 27.41
C SER A 29 -12.58 3.45 28.31
N ASN A 30 -13.21 4.60 28.05
CA ASN A 30 -14.32 5.14 28.84
C ASN A 30 -15.69 4.79 28.25
N ARG A 31 -15.77 3.81 27.33
CA ARG A 31 -17.05 3.41 26.73
C ARG A 31 -18.00 2.88 27.78
N ILE A 32 -19.28 3.21 27.64
CA ILE A 32 -20.34 2.60 28.46
C ILE A 32 -20.46 1.14 28.02
N PRO A 33 -20.28 0.15 28.93
CA PRO A 33 -20.45 -1.25 28.58
C PRO A 33 -21.86 -1.49 28.06
N ASN A 34 -21.96 -2.18 26.92
CA ASN A 34 -23.28 -2.56 26.40
C ASN A 34 -23.94 -3.53 27.39
N ALA A 35 -25.25 -3.37 27.59
CA ALA A 35 -26.04 -4.30 28.38
C ALA A 35 -25.88 -5.73 27.82
N HIS A 36 -25.88 -6.74 28.70
CA HIS A 36 -25.77 -8.12 28.28
C HIS A 36 -26.96 -8.47 27.37
N ILE A 37 -26.68 -8.79 26.11
CA ILE A 37 -27.71 -9.13 25.14
C ILE A 37 -28.15 -10.59 25.41
N PRO A 38 -29.46 -10.87 25.47
CA PRO A 38 -29.95 -12.23 25.62
C PRO A 38 -29.45 -13.13 24.49
N TYR A 39 -28.81 -14.23 24.85
CA TYR A 39 -28.21 -15.19 23.93
C TYR A 39 -29.19 -15.70 22.84
N LYS A 40 -30.47 -15.84 23.17
CA LYS A 40 -31.51 -16.27 22.22
C LYS A 40 -31.63 -15.33 21.00
N LEU A 41 -31.38 -14.03 21.17
CA LEU A 41 -31.44 -13.04 20.10
C LEU A 41 -30.24 -13.11 19.16
N ILE A 42 -29.12 -13.61 19.66
CA ILE A 42 -27.85 -13.69 18.95
C ILE A 42 -27.67 -15.05 18.24
N ARG A 43 -28.35 -16.10 18.74
CA ARG A 43 -28.18 -17.46 18.26
C ARG A 43 -28.43 -17.64 16.77
N CYS A 44 -29.45 -16.98 16.23
CA CYS A 44 -29.74 -17.03 14.80
C CYS A 44 -28.53 -16.54 13.99
N THR A 45 -27.95 -15.40 14.35
CA THR A 45 -26.77 -14.84 13.68
C THR A 45 -25.57 -15.76 13.78
N GLN A 46 -25.29 -16.33 14.96
CA GLN A 46 -24.17 -17.26 15.15
C GLN A 46 -24.27 -18.54 14.30
N ILE A 47 -25.49 -18.96 13.94
CA ILE A 47 -25.71 -20.17 13.12
C ILE A 47 -25.74 -19.82 11.63
N LEU A 48 -26.38 -18.70 11.26
CA LEU A 48 -26.62 -18.35 9.86
C LEU A 48 -25.41 -17.65 9.22
N LEU A 49 -24.77 -16.73 9.94
CA LEU A 49 -23.69 -15.90 9.39
C LEU A 49 -22.53 -16.73 8.81
N PRO A 50 -22.00 -17.77 9.49
CA PRO A 50 -20.93 -18.58 8.92
C PRO A 50 -21.32 -19.31 7.64
N ARG A 51 -22.56 -19.79 7.55
CA ARG A 51 -23.07 -20.48 6.36
C ARG A 51 -23.30 -19.50 5.20
N LEU A 52 -23.76 -18.30 5.49
CA LEU A 52 -23.91 -17.24 4.49
C LEU A 52 -22.57 -16.82 3.91
N ILE A 53 -21.56 -16.59 4.76
CA ILE A 53 -20.21 -16.23 4.32
C ILE A 53 -19.57 -17.38 3.54
N LEU A 54 -19.71 -18.62 4.02
CA LEU A 54 -19.25 -19.79 3.27
C LEU A 54 -19.90 -19.87 1.89
N ARG A 55 -21.23 -19.70 1.81
CA ARG A 55 -21.94 -19.76 0.54
C ARG A 55 -21.48 -18.65 -0.41
N PHE A 56 -21.19 -17.47 0.11
CA PHE A 56 -20.58 -16.38 -0.64
C PHE A 56 -19.19 -16.77 -1.17
N VAL A 57 -18.30 -17.31 -0.33
CA VAL A 57 -16.97 -17.79 -0.76
C VAL A 57 -17.08 -18.90 -1.82
N GLN A 58 -17.98 -19.87 -1.63
CA GLN A 58 -18.25 -20.92 -2.62
C GLN A 58 -18.77 -20.35 -3.94
N HIS A 59 -19.62 -19.33 -3.89
CA HIS A 59 -20.07 -18.61 -5.06
C HIS A 59 -18.87 -18.00 -5.79
N LEU A 60 -17.98 -17.27 -5.09
CA LEU A 60 -16.74 -16.72 -5.68
C LEU A 60 -15.90 -17.81 -6.36
N ARG A 61 -15.60 -18.91 -5.65
CA ARG A 61 -14.85 -20.06 -6.20
C ARG A 61 -15.46 -20.60 -7.49
N SER A 62 -16.77 -20.79 -7.52
CA SER A 62 -17.47 -21.34 -8.70
C SER A 62 -17.39 -20.43 -9.94
N HIS A 63 -17.21 -19.12 -9.75
CA HIS A 63 -17.05 -18.16 -10.85
C HIS A 63 -15.63 -18.18 -11.42
N ALA A 64 -14.66 -18.72 -10.69
CA ALA A 64 -13.27 -18.84 -11.14
C ALA A 64 -13.01 -20.08 -11.99
N SER A 65 -14.02 -20.94 -12.18
CA SER A 65 -13.89 -22.20 -12.90
C SER A 65 -13.54 -21.97 -14.38
N PRO A 66 -12.54 -22.68 -14.95
CA PRO A 66 -11.99 -22.46 -16.30
C PRO A 66 -12.98 -22.70 -17.45
N THR A 67 -14.18 -23.23 -17.16
CA THR A 67 -15.25 -23.45 -18.12
C THR A 67 -16.01 -22.18 -18.53
N LYS A 68 -15.84 -21.07 -17.79
CA LYS A 68 -16.33 -19.75 -18.17
C LYS A 68 -15.13 -18.95 -18.67
N SER A 69 -15.18 -18.44 -19.90
CA SER A 69 -14.10 -17.66 -20.51
C SER A 69 -13.60 -16.57 -19.56
N ASN A 70 -12.29 -16.33 -19.52
CA ASN A 70 -11.57 -15.26 -18.80
C ASN A 70 -11.99 -13.82 -19.22
N THR A 71 -13.17 -13.66 -19.78
CA THR A 71 -13.80 -12.39 -20.11
C THR A 71 -14.49 -11.84 -18.87
N TYR A 72 -13.77 -10.98 -18.14
CA TYR A 72 -14.27 -9.94 -17.24
C TYR A 72 -15.58 -10.25 -16.50
N SER A 73 -15.47 -10.62 -15.22
CA SER A 73 -16.58 -10.61 -14.25
C SER A 73 -17.35 -9.30 -14.37
N THR A 74 -18.53 -9.32 -14.98
CA THR A 74 -19.33 -8.11 -15.13
C THR A 74 -19.76 -7.66 -13.74
N ILE A 75 -19.55 -6.37 -13.47
CA ILE A 75 -20.04 -5.66 -12.28
C ILE A 75 -21.53 -5.94 -12.03
N GLU A 76 -22.29 -6.28 -13.08
CA GLU A 76 -23.70 -6.68 -13.05
C GLU A 76 -23.95 -7.93 -12.19
N GLU A 77 -23.09 -8.94 -12.21
CA GLU A 77 -23.27 -10.14 -11.38
C GLU A 77 -23.04 -9.82 -9.89
N PHE A 78 -22.03 -9.02 -9.56
CA PHE A 78 -21.84 -8.54 -8.18
C PHE A 78 -22.92 -7.55 -7.75
N THR A 79 -23.56 -6.86 -8.69
CA THR A 79 -24.74 -6.03 -8.43
C THR A 79 -25.92 -6.91 -7.97
N SER A 80 -26.01 -8.17 -8.42
CA SER A 80 -27.04 -9.10 -7.92
C SER A 80 -26.85 -9.52 -6.45
N LEU A 81 -25.63 -9.41 -5.91
CA LEU A 81 -25.31 -9.67 -4.51
C LEU A 81 -25.57 -8.47 -3.58
N THR A 82 -26.16 -7.38 -4.12
CA THR A 82 -26.43 -6.16 -3.37
C THR A 82 -27.16 -6.42 -2.05
N SER A 83 -28.21 -7.25 -2.05
CA SER A 83 -28.98 -7.55 -0.84
C SER A 83 -28.17 -8.28 0.23
N LEU A 84 -27.20 -9.11 -0.17
CA LEU A 84 -26.28 -9.77 0.76
C LEU A 84 -25.34 -8.74 1.41
N PHE A 85 -24.81 -7.80 0.62
CA PHE A 85 -23.95 -6.74 1.14
C PHE A 85 -24.70 -5.76 2.02
N ASP A 86 -25.95 -5.43 1.70
CA ASP A 86 -26.82 -4.61 2.54
C ASP A 86 -27.08 -5.31 3.88
N LEU A 87 -27.30 -6.63 3.88
CA LEU A 87 -27.38 -7.42 5.11
C LEU A 87 -26.07 -7.35 5.92
N PHE A 88 -24.90 -7.44 5.28
CA PHE A 88 -23.62 -7.33 5.99
C PHE A 88 -23.41 -5.94 6.60
N ASP A 89 -23.80 -4.87 5.89
CA ASP A 89 -23.77 -3.50 6.40
C ASP A 89 -24.70 -3.34 7.61
N ASP A 90 -25.96 -3.82 7.50
CA ASP A 90 -26.93 -3.80 8.59
C ASP A 90 -26.44 -4.57 9.82
N LEU A 91 -25.82 -5.74 9.64
CA LEU A 91 -25.22 -6.52 10.72
C LEU A 91 -24.06 -5.75 11.37
N CYS A 92 -23.21 -5.08 10.60
CA CYS A 92 -22.13 -4.26 11.14
C CYS A 92 -22.67 -3.04 11.91
N ASN A 93 -23.82 -2.48 11.48
CA ASN A 93 -24.51 -1.38 12.14
C ASN A 93 -25.31 -1.80 13.39
N ALA A 94 -25.64 -3.09 13.55
CA ALA A 94 -26.42 -3.63 14.67
C ALA A 94 -25.68 -3.60 16.04
N GLY A 95 -24.43 -3.14 16.08
CA GLY A 95 -23.68 -2.88 17.31
C GLY A 95 -22.53 -3.86 17.57
N SER A 96 -21.82 -3.65 18.68
CA SER A 96 -20.55 -4.34 18.95
C SER A 96 -20.69 -5.86 19.02
N CYS A 97 -21.79 -6.39 19.56
CA CYS A 97 -21.96 -7.83 19.73
C CYS A 97 -22.07 -8.56 18.40
N ILE A 98 -22.81 -8.02 17.43
CA ILE A 98 -22.94 -8.61 16.10
C ILE A 98 -21.60 -8.49 15.36
N ARG A 99 -20.90 -7.36 15.49
CA ARG A 99 -19.54 -7.20 14.94
C ARG A 99 -18.57 -8.25 15.48
N THR A 100 -18.57 -8.52 16.79
CA THR A 100 -17.72 -9.57 17.37
C THR A 100 -18.04 -10.94 16.77
N ILE A 101 -19.31 -11.30 16.59
CA ILE A 101 -19.68 -12.58 15.96
C ILE A 101 -19.23 -12.65 14.49
N PHE A 102 -19.34 -11.53 13.78
CA PHE A 102 -18.85 -11.42 12.40
C PHE A 102 -17.33 -11.61 12.36
N THR A 103 -16.60 -10.88 13.20
CA THR A 103 -15.14 -11.00 13.39
C THR A 103 -14.75 -12.45 13.71
N ASP A 104 -15.36 -13.06 14.73
CA ASP A 104 -15.08 -14.43 15.14
C ASP A 104 -15.33 -15.40 13.98
N CYS A 105 -16.43 -15.22 13.25
CA CYS A 105 -16.73 -16.05 12.08
C CYS A 105 -15.66 -15.94 10.99
N LEU A 106 -15.22 -14.72 10.66
CA LEU A 106 -14.24 -14.48 9.60
C LEU A 106 -12.86 -15.00 9.94
N LEU A 107 -12.51 -15.01 11.22
CA LEU A 107 -11.18 -15.35 11.73
C LEU A 107 -11.06 -16.79 12.25
N ASN A 108 -12.17 -17.52 12.37
CA ASN A 108 -12.16 -18.87 12.92
C ASN A 108 -11.50 -19.88 11.96
N ILE A 109 -10.30 -20.32 12.35
CA ILE A 109 -9.46 -21.27 11.62
C ILE A 109 -10.12 -22.66 11.56
N GLU A 110 -10.56 -23.20 12.70
CA GLU A 110 -11.19 -24.53 12.78
C GLU A 110 -12.45 -24.62 11.92
N LEU A 111 -13.24 -23.55 11.89
CA LEU A 111 -14.46 -23.45 11.09
C LEU A 111 -14.13 -23.42 9.60
N TYR A 112 -13.09 -22.68 9.19
CA TYR A 112 -12.64 -22.66 7.81
C TYR A 112 -12.08 -24.01 7.36
N GLU A 113 -11.27 -24.66 8.20
CA GLU A 113 -10.78 -26.02 7.95
C GLU A 113 -11.95 -27.00 7.78
N LYS A 114 -12.89 -26.99 8.73
CA LYS A 114 -14.09 -27.85 8.68
C LYS A 114 -14.89 -27.65 7.38
N PHE A 115 -15.08 -26.41 6.94
CA PHE A 115 -15.78 -26.10 5.69
C PHE A 115 -15.08 -26.62 4.43
N ASN A 116 -13.76 -26.82 4.49
CA ASN A 116 -12.98 -27.29 3.36
C ASN A 116 -12.70 -28.80 3.41
N THR A 117 -12.66 -29.42 4.59
CA THR A 117 -12.38 -30.85 4.77
C THR A 117 -13.63 -31.73 4.82
N GLN A 118 -14.75 -31.24 5.36
CA GLN A 118 -16.00 -31.99 5.41
C GLN A 118 -16.82 -31.65 4.18
N SER A 119 -16.82 -32.52 3.18
CA SER A 119 -17.85 -32.48 2.14
C SER A 119 -19.21 -32.65 2.85
N LEU A 120 -20.17 -31.76 2.58
CA LEU A 120 -21.54 -31.89 3.12
C LEU A 120 -22.26 -33.15 2.60
N ILE A 121 -21.63 -33.86 1.66
CA ILE A 121 -22.05 -35.10 1.02
C ILE A 121 -20.83 -36.02 1.07
N ASP A 122 -20.91 -37.12 1.81
CA ASP A 122 -19.82 -38.09 1.95
C ASP A 122 -19.33 -38.55 0.55
N ASP A 123 -18.01 -38.64 0.38
CA ASP A 123 -17.28 -39.17 -0.80
C ASP A 123 -17.11 -38.29 -2.07
N LEU A 124 -17.50 -37.00 -2.08
CA LEU A 124 -17.09 -36.10 -3.17
C LEU A 124 -15.98 -35.12 -2.75
N PRO A 125 -14.89 -34.97 -3.54
CA PRO A 125 -13.91 -33.92 -3.31
C PRO A 125 -14.60 -32.56 -3.32
N ASN A 126 -14.14 -31.64 -2.48
CA ASN A 126 -14.64 -30.27 -2.46
C ASN A 126 -14.14 -29.53 -3.70
N ILE A 127 -14.72 -29.83 -4.87
CA ILE A 127 -14.36 -29.29 -6.18
C ILE A 127 -14.26 -27.76 -6.14
N SER A 128 -15.10 -27.11 -5.33
CA SER A 128 -15.05 -25.66 -5.10
C SER A 128 -13.72 -25.22 -4.49
N TYR A 129 -13.19 -25.94 -3.51
CA TYR A 129 -11.92 -25.62 -2.87
C TYR A 129 -10.71 -25.89 -3.77
N ASP A 130 -10.75 -26.94 -4.59
CA ASP A 130 -9.69 -27.23 -5.55
C ASP A 130 -9.56 -26.10 -6.58
N VAL A 131 -10.68 -25.51 -7.01
CA VAL A 131 -10.69 -24.31 -7.85
C VAL A 131 -9.98 -23.14 -7.16
N TYR A 132 -10.20 -22.91 -5.85
CA TYR A 132 -9.44 -21.90 -5.12
C TYR A 132 -7.93 -22.19 -5.15
N LEU A 133 -7.51 -23.42 -4.89
CA LEU A 133 -6.09 -23.79 -4.88
C LEU A 133 -5.44 -23.63 -6.25
N GLN A 134 -6.14 -24.00 -7.32
CA GLN A 134 -5.68 -23.77 -8.70
C GLN A 134 -5.49 -22.26 -8.95
N GLN A 135 -6.50 -21.47 -8.61
CA GLN A 135 -6.47 -20.02 -8.81
C GLN A 135 -5.40 -19.34 -7.94
N LEU A 136 -5.12 -19.85 -6.74
CA LEU A 136 -4.03 -19.39 -5.88
C LEU A 136 -2.68 -19.68 -6.56
N ASN A 137 -2.47 -20.90 -7.05
CA ASN A 137 -1.23 -21.30 -7.71
C ASN A 137 -0.95 -20.45 -8.96
N GLU A 138 -1.95 -20.27 -9.83
CA GLU A 138 -1.86 -19.41 -11.03
C GLU A 138 -1.52 -17.95 -10.69
N THR A 139 -1.99 -17.45 -9.55
CA THR A 139 -1.75 -16.06 -9.13
C THR A 139 -0.42 -15.90 -8.39
N SER A 140 0.01 -16.93 -7.64
CA SER A 140 1.31 -16.97 -6.97
C SER A 140 2.50 -17.06 -7.93
N SER A 141 2.25 -17.45 -9.18
CA SER A 141 3.24 -17.38 -10.26
C SER A 141 3.37 -16.00 -10.91
N LEU A 142 2.58 -14.99 -10.50
CA LEU A 142 2.75 -13.60 -10.96
C LEU A 142 3.82 -12.92 -10.09
N LEU A 143 4.97 -12.66 -10.69
CA LEU A 143 6.23 -12.42 -10.00
C LEU A 143 6.48 -10.91 -9.83
N MET A 144 6.63 -10.45 -8.58
CA MET A 144 7.35 -9.21 -8.31
C MET A 144 8.75 -9.58 -7.81
N PRO A 145 9.84 -9.09 -8.44
CA PRO A 145 11.18 -9.29 -7.93
C PRO A 145 11.37 -8.45 -6.66
N ILE A 146 11.22 -9.06 -5.49
CA ILE A 146 11.63 -8.44 -4.23
C ILE A 146 13.15 -8.65 -4.14
N SER A 147 13.95 -7.71 -4.64
CA SER A 147 15.42 -7.78 -4.47
C SER A 147 15.96 -6.53 -3.79
N LEU A 148 15.70 -6.43 -2.49
CA LEU A 148 16.50 -5.62 -1.57
C LEU A 148 17.64 -6.43 -0.92
N ARG A 149 17.71 -7.73 -1.21
CA ARG A 149 18.75 -8.64 -0.71
C ARG A 149 19.89 -8.68 -1.71
N THR A 150 21.11 -8.57 -1.19
CA THR A 150 22.38 -8.56 -1.94
C THR A 150 22.68 -9.88 -2.62
N ASP A 151 21.96 -10.93 -2.24
CA ASP A 151 22.08 -12.24 -2.85
C ASP A 151 21.23 -12.22 -4.11
N ASN A 152 21.83 -12.47 -5.28
CA ASN A 152 21.20 -12.47 -6.61
C ASN A 152 19.96 -13.40 -6.77
N SER A 153 19.46 -14.00 -5.68
CA SER A 153 18.14 -14.62 -5.60
C SER A 153 17.07 -13.54 -5.47
N SER A 154 16.35 -13.27 -6.56
CA SER A 154 15.05 -12.60 -6.48
C SER A 154 14.18 -13.34 -5.46
N VAL A 155 13.77 -12.66 -4.38
CA VAL A 155 12.80 -13.24 -3.45
C VAL A 155 11.43 -13.07 -4.09
N TYR A 156 10.78 -14.19 -4.40
CA TYR A 156 9.44 -14.16 -4.98
C TYR A 156 8.40 -13.94 -3.88
N PHE A 157 7.49 -13.00 -4.09
CA PHE A 157 6.34 -12.83 -3.22
C PHE A 157 5.37 -14.01 -3.40
N HIS A 158 5.34 -14.94 -2.44
CA HIS A 158 4.43 -16.07 -2.49
C HIS A 158 3.20 -15.81 -1.61
N ILE A 159 2.02 -15.79 -2.22
CA ILE A 159 0.74 -15.70 -1.50
C ILE A 159 0.53 -17.00 -0.71
N LYS A 160 0.48 -16.92 0.61
CA LYS A 160 0.21 -18.09 1.47
C LYS A 160 -1.24 -18.53 1.31
N LYS A 161 -1.47 -19.83 1.41
CA LYS A 161 -2.80 -20.44 1.46
C LYS A 161 -3.63 -19.84 2.60
N ALA A 162 -4.91 -19.58 2.33
CA ALA A 162 -5.83 -19.06 3.32
C ALA A 162 -5.98 -20.02 4.52
N THR A 163 -6.00 -19.43 5.72
CA THR A 163 -6.21 -20.14 7.00
C THR A 163 -7.58 -19.85 7.61
N CYS A 164 -8.22 -18.76 7.19
CA CYS A 164 -9.55 -18.36 7.63
C CYS A 164 -10.35 -17.76 6.46
N LEU A 165 -11.64 -17.50 6.67
CA LEU A 165 -12.51 -16.93 5.64
C LEU A 165 -12.06 -15.53 5.21
N LEU A 166 -11.51 -14.73 6.14
CA LEU A 166 -10.99 -13.39 5.81
C LEU A 166 -9.86 -13.45 4.77
N ASP A 167 -8.89 -14.35 4.94
CA ASP A 167 -7.76 -14.52 4.02
C ASP A 167 -8.25 -14.75 2.59
N GLU A 168 -9.23 -15.64 2.43
CA GLU A 168 -9.76 -15.99 1.12
C GLU A 168 -10.69 -14.91 0.54
N ILE A 169 -11.51 -14.25 1.37
CA ILE A 169 -12.33 -13.11 0.92
C ILE A 169 -11.43 -12.00 0.38
N LEU A 170 -10.34 -11.67 1.07
CA LEU A 170 -9.37 -10.67 0.62
C LEU A 170 -8.70 -11.07 -0.70
N PHE A 171 -8.34 -12.35 -0.85
CA PHE A 171 -7.83 -12.86 -2.12
C PHE A 171 -8.82 -12.63 -3.26
N TRP A 172 -10.08 -13.02 -3.08
CA TRP A 172 -11.12 -12.85 -4.10
C TRP A 172 -11.51 -11.38 -4.32
N LEU A 173 -11.48 -10.54 -3.29
CA LEU A 173 -11.73 -9.09 -3.37
C LEU A 173 -10.79 -8.45 -4.38
N VAL A 174 -9.49 -8.73 -4.23
CA VAL A 174 -8.49 -8.24 -5.17
C VAL A 174 -8.68 -8.94 -6.51
N LYS A 175 -8.88 -10.27 -6.55
CA LYS A 175 -8.97 -11.05 -7.79
C LYS A 175 -10.10 -10.62 -8.72
N TYR A 176 -11.30 -10.41 -8.18
CA TYR A 176 -12.48 -9.98 -8.92
C TYR A 176 -12.69 -8.47 -8.92
N GLN A 177 -11.85 -7.70 -8.23
CA GLN A 177 -12.02 -6.25 -8.06
C GLN A 177 -13.42 -5.91 -7.50
N ILE A 178 -13.87 -6.69 -6.52
CA ILE A 178 -15.24 -6.66 -5.99
C ILE A 178 -15.58 -5.24 -5.45
N PRO A 179 -16.78 -4.72 -5.72
CA PRO A 179 -17.16 -3.32 -5.45
C PRO A 179 -17.14 -2.88 -3.97
N GLU A 180 -17.24 -1.55 -3.78
CA GLU A 180 -17.15 -0.78 -2.52
C GLU A 180 -17.94 -1.32 -1.32
N ARG A 181 -19.06 -2.01 -1.54
CA ARG A 181 -19.97 -2.41 -0.45
C ARG A 181 -19.40 -3.50 0.47
N LEU A 182 -18.75 -4.51 -0.10
CA LEU A 182 -18.10 -5.55 0.71
C LEU A 182 -16.90 -4.95 1.45
N LEU A 183 -16.13 -4.10 0.77
CA LEU A 183 -15.03 -3.38 1.38
C LEU A 183 -15.52 -2.52 2.56
N LYS A 184 -16.60 -1.76 2.39
CA LYS A 184 -17.23 -0.96 3.45
C LYS A 184 -17.54 -1.81 4.69
N SER A 185 -18.10 -3.01 4.50
CA SER A 185 -18.40 -3.92 5.60
C SER A 185 -17.12 -4.33 6.35
N LEU A 186 -16.05 -4.68 5.62
CA LEU A 186 -14.76 -5.01 6.24
C LEU A 186 -14.12 -3.80 6.95
N LEU A 187 -14.21 -2.60 6.37
CA LEU A 187 -13.71 -1.37 7.01
C LEU A 187 -14.46 -1.05 8.31
N MET A 188 -15.76 -1.34 8.38
CA MET A 188 -16.52 -1.20 9.63
C MET A 188 -16.04 -2.17 10.71
N LEU A 189 -15.59 -3.37 10.34
CA LEU A 189 -15.03 -4.35 11.27
C LEU A 189 -13.63 -3.97 11.77
N LEU A 190 -12.87 -3.11 11.06
CA LEU A 190 -11.57 -2.59 11.53
C LEU A 190 -11.67 -1.75 12.82
N THR A 191 -12.88 -1.38 13.25
CA THR A 191 -13.10 -0.79 14.58
C THR A 191 -12.86 -1.78 15.73
N ASP A 192 -12.88 -3.09 15.45
CA ASP A 192 -12.53 -4.14 16.40
C ASP A 192 -11.02 -4.41 16.35
N LEU A 193 -10.34 -4.26 17.50
CA LEU A 193 -8.89 -4.40 17.58
C LEU A 193 -8.39 -5.81 17.25
N ASN A 194 -9.15 -6.85 17.62
CA ASN A 194 -8.80 -8.23 17.32
C ASN A 194 -8.87 -8.45 15.80
N PHE A 195 -9.97 -7.99 15.19
CA PHE A 195 -10.10 -7.99 13.73
C PHE A 195 -8.96 -7.22 13.05
N LYS A 196 -8.64 -6.00 13.52
CA LYS A 196 -7.58 -5.16 12.95
C LYS A 196 -6.22 -5.87 12.97
N SER A 197 -5.87 -6.51 14.10
CA SER A 197 -4.58 -7.21 14.29
C SER A 197 -4.39 -8.47 13.42
N LEU A 198 -5.48 -9.15 13.06
CA LEU A 198 -5.42 -10.31 12.17
C LEU A 198 -5.65 -9.93 10.71
N CYS A 199 -6.39 -8.85 10.45
CA CYS A 199 -6.60 -8.30 9.12
C CYS A 199 -5.29 -7.83 8.49
N ILE A 200 -4.35 -7.27 9.25
CA ILE A 200 -3.04 -6.88 8.72
C ILE A 200 -2.28 -8.08 8.14
N ARG A 201 -2.29 -9.24 8.81
CA ARG A 201 -1.67 -10.48 8.32
C ARG A 201 -2.28 -10.89 6.97
N SER A 202 -3.60 -10.93 6.91
CA SER A 202 -4.35 -11.32 5.71
C SER A 202 -4.13 -10.33 4.57
N PHE A 203 -4.12 -9.02 4.87
CA PHE A 203 -3.89 -7.94 3.91
C PHE A 203 -2.48 -7.98 3.34
N LEU A 204 -1.45 -8.14 4.19
CA LEU A 204 -0.07 -8.22 3.71
C LEU A 204 0.19 -9.46 2.87
N ASN A 205 -0.51 -10.56 3.11
CA ASN A 205 -0.41 -11.78 2.30
C ASN A 205 -0.90 -11.58 0.85
N ILE A 206 -1.81 -10.64 0.61
CA ILE A 206 -2.31 -10.30 -0.73
C ILE A 206 -1.69 -9.00 -1.29
N TYR A 207 -0.86 -8.30 -0.53
CA TYR A 207 -0.37 -6.98 -0.91
C TYR A 207 0.42 -7.00 -2.22
N GLY A 208 1.29 -8.00 -2.42
CA GLY A 208 1.99 -8.19 -3.70
C GLY A 208 1.06 -8.35 -4.89
N MET A 209 -0.11 -8.98 -4.70
CA MET A 209 -1.14 -9.11 -5.74
C MET A 209 -1.83 -7.78 -6.06
N ILE A 210 -1.96 -6.89 -5.07
CA ILE A 210 -2.46 -5.52 -5.27
C ILE A 210 -1.48 -4.74 -6.13
N ILE A 211 -0.18 -4.83 -5.83
CA ILE A 211 0.89 -4.14 -6.56
C ILE A 211 0.97 -4.62 -8.00
N ASP A 212 0.99 -5.94 -8.22
CA ASP A 212 1.02 -6.52 -9.57
C ASP A 212 -0.15 -6.03 -10.42
N ARG A 213 -1.34 -5.93 -9.82
CA ARG A 213 -2.51 -5.33 -10.49
C ARG A 213 -2.31 -3.86 -10.77
N LEU A 214 -1.82 -3.06 -9.82
CA LEU A 214 -1.57 -1.64 -10.03
C LEU A 214 -0.59 -1.39 -11.20
N ILE A 215 0.44 -2.22 -11.33
CA ILE A 215 1.42 -2.13 -12.43
C ILE A 215 0.78 -2.44 -13.79
N HIS A 216 -0.02 -3.51 -13.87
CA HIS A 216 -0.56 -4.01 -15.13
C HIS A 216 -1.96 -3.44 -15.50
N CYS A 217 -2.57 -2.62 -14.63
CA CYS A 217 -3.90 -2.05 -14.84
C CYS A 217 -3.91 -1.01 -15.97
N GLN A 218 -4.51 -1.34 -17.11
CA GLN A 218 -4.67 -0.41 -18.24
C GLN A 218 -5.98 0.40 -18.15
N ASN A 219 -7.01 -0.13 -17.48
CA ASN A 219 -8.38 0.41 -17.50
C ASN A 219 -8.73 1.31 -16.29
N SER A 220 -9.46 2.41 -16.53
CA SER A 220 -9.86 3.39 -15.49
C SER A 220 -10.73 2.83 -14.37
N ARG A 221 -11.54 1.81 -14.66
CA ARG A 221 -12.41 1.15 -13.68
C ARG A 221 -11.63 0.28 -12.70
N GLU A 222 -10.59 -0.41 -13.18
CA GLU A 222 -9.71 -1.25 -12.36
C GLU A 222 -8.88 -0.39 -11.39
N ARG A 223 -8.53 0.82 -11.82
CA ARG A 223 -7.88 1.85 -10.99
C ARG A 223 -8.74 2.31 -9.82
N MET A 224 -10.02 2.62 -10.04
CA MET A 224 -10.95 3.00 -8.95
C MET A 224 -11.11 1.88 -7.91
N ASN A 225 -11.00 0.62 -8.30
CA ASN A 225 -11.10 -0.49 -7.36
C ASN A 225 -9.81 -0.68 -6.56
N SER A 226 -8.65 -0.46 -7.17
CA SER A 226 -7.36 -0.54 -6.48
C SER A 226 -7.15 0.64 -5.52
N SER A 227 -7.63 1.84 -5.88
CA SER A 227 -7.60 3.01 -4.97
C SER A 227 -8.50 2.84 -3.75
N ARG A 228 -9.53 2.00 -3.81
CA ARG A 228 -10.40 1.72 -2.66
C ARG A 228 -9.69 0.89 -1.58
N LEU A 229 -8.79 -0.02 -1.96
CA LEU A 229 -7.98 -0.78 -1.01
C LEU A 229 -7.05 0.13 -0.20
N VAL A 230 -6.74 1.33 -0.69
CA VAL A 230 -6.02 2.38 0.07
C VAL A 230 -6.76 2.74 1.35
N HIS A 231 -8.09 2.73 1.37
CA HIS A 231 -8.82 3.02 2.61
C HIS A 231 -8.58 1.96 3.68
N MET A 232 -8.37 0.70 3.29
CA MET A 232 -8.04 -0.38 4.22
C MET A 232 -6.60 -0.23 4.71
N SER A 233 -5.65 -0.02 3.82
CA SER A 233 -4.24 0.14 4.19
C SER A 233 -4.00 1.38 5.05
N VAL A 234 -4.61 2.52 4.75
CA VAL A 234 -4.55 3.74 5.57
C VAL A 234 -5.07 3.48 6.99
N GLN A 235 -6.17 2.72 7.14
CA GLN A 235 -6.71 2.39 8.46
C GLN A 235 -5.88 1.37 9.25
N LEU A 236 -5.14 0.52 8.55
CA LEU A 236 -4.23 -0.44 9.17
C LEU A 236 -2.92 0.25 9.59
N PHE A 237 -2.31 1.00 8.68
CA PHE A 237 -0.99 1.60 8.87
C PHE A 237 -1.00 2.92 9.65
N SER A 238 -2.16 3.55 9.85
CA SER A 238 -2.29 4.69 10.76
C SER A 238 -2.10 4.30 12.24
N ASN A 239 -2.28 3.02 12.60
CA ASN A 239 -2.08 2.53 13.96
C ASN A 239 -0.61 2.14 14.18
N SER A 240 0.03 2.78 15.16
CA SER A 240 1.46 2.58 15.43
C SER A 240 1.81 1.14 15.84
N ASN A 241 1.00 0.50 16.68
CA ASN A 241 1.26 -0.86 17.15
C ASN A 241 1.16 -1.88 16.02
N ILE A 242 0.15 -1.74 15.16
CA ILE A 242 -0.04 -2.62 14.00
C ILE A 242 1.06 -2.41 12.98
N THR A 243 1.47 -1.17 12.73
CA THR A 243 2.61 -0.88 11.85
C THR A 243 3.89 -1.49 12.39
N VAL A 244 4.17 -1.37 13.68
CA VAL A 244 5.35 -2.01 14.33
C VAL A 244 5.30 -3.53 14.16
N GLN A 245 4.13 -4.14 14.42
CA GLN A 245 3.93 -5.58 14.21
C GLN A 245 4.20 -5.96 12.76
N ALA A 246 3.68 -5.18 11.80
CA ALA A 246 3.83 -5.44 10.39
C ALA A 246 5.27 -5.36 9.89
N ILE A 247 6.05 -4.41 10.42
CA ILE A 247 7.48 -4.30 10.12
C ILE A 247 8.24 -5.52 10.65
N LYS A 248 7.97 -5.93 11.89
CA LYS A 248 8.70 -7.03 12.56
C LYS A 248 8.34 -8.41 12.03
N GLU A 249 7.05 -8.70 11.84
CA GLU A 249 6.55 -10.05 11.55
C GLU A 249 6.38 -10.33 10.05
N TYR A 250 6.12 -9.28 9.26
CA TYR A 250 5.74 -9.42 7.84
C TYR A 250 6.67 -8.69 6.88
N HIS A 251 7.80 -8.16 7.36
CA HIS A 251 8.81 -7.46 6.56
C HIS A 251 8.22 -6.31 5.72
N LEU A 252 7.25 -5.57 6.28
CA LEU A 252 6.50 -4.52 5.59
C LEU A 252 7.40 -3.50 4.85
N MET A 253 8.49 -3.04 5.47
CA MET A 253 9.40 -2.08 4.83
C MET A 253 10.06 -2.64 3.57
N GLU A 254 10.50 -3.89 3.61
CA GLU A 254 11.13 -4.56 2.47
C GLU A 254 10.12 -4.70 1.32
N LEU A 255 8.87 -5.02 1.66
CA LEU A 255 7.77 -5.14 0.70
C LEU A 255 7.50 -3.80 0.01
N ILE A 256 7.21 -2.74 0.76
CA ILE A 256 6.88 -1.40 0.23
C ILE A 256 8.01 -0.86 -0.67
N LEU A 257 9.25 -0.90 -0.19
CA LEU A 257 10.39 -0.36 -0.94
C LEU A 257 10.69 -1.16 -2.21
N SER A 258 10.55 -2.49 -2.16
CA SER A 258 10.72 -3.32 -3.36
C SER A 258 9.64 -3.05 -4.39
N SER A 259 8.41 -2.79 -3.96
CA SER A 259 7.30 -2.43 -4.83
C SER A 259 7.49 -1.08 -5.51
N LEU A 260 7.88 -0.05 -4.73
CA LEU A 260 8.22 1.25 -5.30
C LEU A 260 9.41 1.15 -6.26
N TYR A 261 10.44 0.40 -5.89
CA TYR A 261 11.59 0.16 -6.78
C TYR A 261 11.15 -0.50 -8.08
N SER A 262 10.38 -1.59 -8.02
CA SER A 262 9.91 -2.31 -9.22
C SER A 262 9.05 -1.43 -10.13
N ILE A 263 8.21 -0.58 -9.55
CA ILE A 263 7.38 0.38 -10.30
C ILE A 263 8.27 1.37 -11.06
N PHE A 264 9.16 2.04 -10.35
CA PHE A 264 9.95 3.12 -10.94
C PHE A 264 11.11 2.60 -11.81
N ALA A 265 11.59 1.38 -11.57
CA ALA A 265 12.56 0.67 -12.42
C ALA A 265 12.06 0.46 -13.85
N ASN A 266 10.76 0.17 -14.01
CA ASN A 266 10.18 -0.18 -15.29
C ASN A 266 9.91 1.04 -16.20
N ILE A 267 9.98 2.26 -15.67
CA ILE A 267 9.60 3.49 -16.39
C ILE A 267 10.80 4.45 -16.57
N GLN A 268 12.02 3.93 -16.56
CA GLN A 268 13.25 4.71 -16.71
C GLN A 268 13.69 4.88 -18.15
N ILE A 269 14.29 6.05 -18.44
CA ILE A 269 15.05 6.32 -19.67
C ILE A 269 16.42 6.91 -19.33
N ASN A 270 17.30 6.95 -20.32
CA ASN A 270 18.57 7.67 -20.21
C ASN A 270 18.34 9.19 -20.15
N CYS A 271 18.93 9.82 -19.15
CA CYS A 271 18.99 11.27 -19.03
C CYS A 271 19.75 11.88 -20.21
N GLN A 272 19.16 12.89 -20.85
CA GLN A 272 19.78 13.62 -21.95
C GLN A 272 20.44 14.93 -21.47
N LEU A 273 20.32 15.29 -20.19
CA LEU A 273 20.89 16.52 -19.63
C LEU A 273 22.43 16.59 -19.83
N GLN A 274 22.91 17.80 -20.10
CA GLN A 274 24.33 18.18 -20.21
C GLN A 274 25.10 17.48 -21.34
N LYS A 275 25.75 16.34 -21.06
CA LYS A 275 26.57 15.59 -22.02
C LYS A 275 25.91 14.24 -22.33
N PRO A 276 24.93 14.16 -23.25
CA PRO A 276 24.15 12.94 -23.51
C PRO A 276 24.99 11.67 -23.78
N LYS A 277 26.19 11.83 -24.37
CA LYS A 277 27.08 10.71 -24.72
C LYS A 277 27.90 10.19 -23.55
N GLU A 278 28.12 11.01 -22.52
CA GLU A 278 28.89 10.67 -21.31
C GLU A 278 27.96 10.47 -20.10
N ASN A 279 26.70 10.90 -20.21
CA ASN A 279 25.67 10.80 -19.19
C ASN A 279 25.15 9.35 -19.08
N TYR A 280 25.25 8.78 -17.88
CA TYR A 280 24.71 7.44 -17.56
C TYR A 280 23.64 7.48 -16.47
N HIS A 281 23.13 8.68 -16.16
CA HIS A 281 22.01 8.88 -15.24
C HIS A 281 20.70 8.38 -15.85
N LEU A 282 19.88 7.71 -15.05
CA LEU A 282 18.56 7.26 -15.43
C LEU A 282 17.50 8.14 -14.77
N VAL A 283 16.46 8.47 -15.54
CA VAL A 283 15.39 9.36 -15.13
C VAL A 283 14.05 8.71 -15.45
N ILE A 284 13.06 8.88 -14.58
CA ILE A 284 11.69 8.43 -14.82
C ILE A 284 11.09 9.19 -16.00
N TYR A 285 10.51 8.46 -16.96
CA TYR A 285 9.86 9.00 -18.14
C TYR A 285 8.73 8.06 -18.57
N GLU A 286 7.53 8.32 -18.07
CA GLU A 286 6.33 7.77 -18.69
C GLU A 286 5.10 8.60 -18.32
N MET A 287 4.57 9.32 -19.30
CA MET A 287 3.44 10.24 -19.14
C MET A 287 2.11 9.52 -18.84
N ASP A 288 1.93 8.29 -19.31
CA ASP A 288 0.70 7.55 -19.08
C ASP A 288 0.69 6.84 -17.72
N PHE A 289 1.87 6.46 -17.21
CA PHE A 289 2.01 5.95 -15.86
C PHE A 289 1.68 7.04 -14.81
N SER A 290 2.20 8.25 -15.02
CA SER A 290 1.96 9.40 -14.13
C SER A 290 0.51 9.87 -14.14
N LYS A 291 -0.13 10.00 -15.32
CA LYS A 291 -1.56 10.34 -15.44
C LYS A 291 -2.47 9.38 -14.67
N ASN A 292 -2.06 8.12 -14.53
CA ASN A 292 -2.86 7.07 -13.91
C ASN A 292 -2.57 6.88 -12.41
N MET A 293 -1.54 7.54 -11.86
CA MET A 293 -1.22 7.55 -10.42
C MET A 293 -1.08 6.15 -9.79
N HIS A 294 -0.59 5.17 -10.55
CA HIS A 294 -0.50 3.76 -10.10
C HIS A 294 0.40 3.56 -8.87
N TYR A 295 1.37 4.45 -8.69
CA TYR A 295 2.29 4.46 -7.54
C TYR A 295 1.65 5.01 -6.25
N TRP A 296 0.60 5.83 -6.37
CA TRP A 296 0.07 6.63 -5.27
C TRP A 296 -0.41 5.82 -4.06
N PRO A 297 -1.12 4.67 -4.22
CA PRO A 297 -1.47 3.80 -3.11
C PRO A 297 -0.29 3.40 -2.22
N ILE A 298 0.84 3.04 -2.84
CA ILE A 298 2.01 2.52 -2.14
C ILE A 298 2.80 3.66 -1.49
N ILE A 299 2.90 4.82 -2.16
CA ILE A 299 3.50 6.03 -1.57
C ILE A 299 2.69 6.52 -0.37
N SER A 300 1.36 6.51 -0.48
CA SER A 300 0.46 6.86 0.63
C SER A 300 0.66 5.93 1.82
N ASP A 301 0.73 4.61 1.59
CA ASP A 301 1.05 3.63 2.63
C ASP A 301 2.42 3.91 3.26
N PHE A 302 3.43 4.18 2.42
CA PHE A 302 4.78 4.46 2.89
C PHE A 302 4.85 5.69 3.79
N ILE A 303 4.17 6.77 3.43
CA ILE A 303 4.06 7.99 4.24
C ILE A 303 3.37 7.70 5.57
N ASN A 304 2.23 6.98 5.56
CA ASN A 304 1.53 6.60 6.78
C ASN A 304 2.41 5.74 7.70
N ILE A 305 3.15 4.79 7.14
CA ILE A 305 4.09 3.95 7.89
C ILE A 305 5.19 4.81 8.51
N LEU A 306 5.85 5.66 7.72
CA LEU A 306 6.96 6.51 8.17
C LEU A 306 6.56 7.61 9.13
N SER A 307 5.27 7.94 9.24
CA SER A 307 4.75 8.88 10.24
C SER A 307 4.91 8.38 11.69
N HIS A 308 5.20 7.09 11.87
CA HIS A 308 5.47 6.47 13.16
C HIS A 308 6.96 6.49 13.47
N GLU A 309 7.31 6.95 14.67
CA GLU A 309 8.72 7.10 15.07
C GLU A 309 9.53 5.79 14.97
N TYR A 310 8.95 4.66 15.41
CA TYR A 310 9.62 3.36 15.33
C TYR A 310 9.93 2.99 13.87
N ALA A 311 8.94 3.14 12.98
CA ALA A 311 9.08 2.81 11.58
C ALA A 311 10.11 3.69 10.88
N SER A 312 10.08 5.01 11.12
CA SER A 312 11.06 5.96 10.60
C SER A 312 12.47 5.63 11.08
N ARG A 313 12.63 5.33 12.38
CA ARG A 313 13.93 4.95 12.96
C ARG A 313 14.50 3.68 12.32
N GLU A 314 13.69 2.62 12.19
CA GLU A 314 14.12 1.37 11.55
C GLU A 314 14.49 1.58 10.08
N PHE A 315 13.70 2.37 9.35
CA PHE A 315 13.97 2.72 7.96
C PHE A 315 15.31 3.42 7.76
N LEU A 316 15.65 4.38 8.63
CA LEU A 316 16.90 5.15 8.53
C LEU A 316 18.12 4.38 9.05
N LEU A 317 17.94 3.48 10.03
CA LEU A 317 19.03 2.67 10.57
C LEU A 317 19.44 1.54 9.60
N GLU A 318 18.48 0.94 8.91
CA GLU A 318 18.74 -0.13 7.96
C GLU A 318 19.28 0.44 6.64
N LYS A 319 20.60 0.37 6.48
CA LYS A 319 21.33 0.89 5.31
C LYS A 319 20.71 0.48 3.96
N ARG A 320 20.25 -0.77 3.85
CA ARG A 320 19.64 -1.28 2.60
C ARG A 320 18.36 -0.55 2.24
N PHE A 321 17.49 -0.29 3.22
CA PHE A 321 16.24 0.41 2.99
C PHE A 321 16.48 1.85 2.56
N PHE A 322 17.36 2.54 3.30
CA PHE A 322 17.66 3.93 3.02
C PHE A 322 18.33 4.13 1.66
N ILE A 323 19.35 3.33 1.31
CA ILE A 323 20.04 3.43 0.01
C ILE A 323 19.08 3.15 -1.14
N THR A 324 18.21 2.14 -1.03
CA THR A 324 17.23 1.88 -2.10
C THR A 324 16.28 3.04 -2.28
N TRP A 325 15.82 3.65 -1.19
CA TRP A 325 14.97 4.82 -1.28
C TRP A 325 15.70 6.02 -1.92
N ILE A 326 16.96 6.30 -1.54
CA ILE A 326 17.74 7.35 -2.22
C ILE A 326 17.89 7.04 -3.71
N LYS A 327 18.15 5.79 -4.07
CA LYS A 327 18.23 5.37 -5.48
C LYS A 327 16.91 5.62 -6.22
N ILE A 328 15.76 5.34 -5.59
CA ILE A 328 14.46 5.67 -6.17
C ILE A 328 14.33 7.19 -6.39
N ILE A 329 14.66 8.01 -5.39
CA ILE A 329 14.61 9.48 -5.52
C ILE A 329 15.55 9.97 -6.62
N SER A 330 16.72 9.36 -6.77
CA SER A 330 17.68 9.74 -7.80
C SER A 330 17.08 9.71 -9.20
N TRP A 331 16.13 8.80 -9.48
CA TRP A 331 15.45 8.74 -10.77
C TRP A 331 14.44 9.87 -11.01
N PHE A 332 14.00 10.57 -9.96
CA PHE A 332 13.19 11.79 -10.08
C PHE A 332 14.07 13.01 -10.35
N GLN A 333 15.37 12.95 -10.01
CA GLN A 333 16.31 14.05 -10.23
C GLN A 333 16.48 14.32 -11.72
N GLY A 334 16.09 15.52 -12.16
CA GLY A 334 16.15 15.94 -13.55
C GLY A 334 14.94 15.52 -14.40
N MET A 335 13.91 14.88 -13.84
CA MET A 335 12.71 14.44 -14.57
C MET A 335 12.06 15.58 -15.36
N ASN A 336 11.76 16.69 -14.71
CA ASN A 336 11.09 17.83 -15.33
C ASN A 336 11.90 18.44 -16.49
N VAL A 337 13.21 18.61 -16.30
CA VAL A 337 14.06 19.30 -17.29
C VAL A 337 14.46 18.37 -18.42
N ASN A 338 14.63 17.08 -18.15
CA ASN A 338 14.85 16.07 -19.17
C ASN A 338 13.64 15.98 -20.12
N HIS A 339 12.41 16.08 -19.60
CA HIS A 339 11.21 16.20 -20.44
C HIS A 339 11.27 17.43 -21.35
N HIS A 340 11.64 18.59 -20.82
CA HIS A 340 11.76 19.81 -21.62
C HIS A 340 12.81 19.71 -22.74
N GLU A 341 13.94 19.05 -22.49
CA GLU A 341 14.98 18.86 -23.51
C GLU A 341 14.53 17.88 -24.61
N ILE A 342 13.88 16.78 -24.24
CA ILE A 342 13.32 15.80 -25.19
C ILE A 342 12.14 16.38 -25.99
N GLU A 343 11.26 17.15 -25.35
CA GLU A 343 10.07 17.74 -25.99
C GLU A 343 10.37 19.07 -26.71
N SER A 344 11.58 19.63 -26.58
CA SER A 344 11.96 20.89 -27.26
C SER A 344 11.96 20.80 -28.80
N GLU A 345 11.97 19.59 -29.37
CA GLU A 345 11.77 19.37 -30.81
C GLU A 345 10.28 19.35 -31.23
N ILE A 346 9.33 19.25 -30.28
CA ILE A 346 7.88 19.18 -30.54
C ILE A 346 7.17 20.25 -29.70
N LEU A 347 7.13 21.47 -30.23
CA LEU A 347 6.25 22.60 -29.86
C LEU A 347 5.23 22.33 -28.72
N LEU A 348 5.45 22.98 -27.57
CA LEU A 348 4.40 23.61 -26.73
C LEU A 348 3.12 22.79 -26.47
N GLN A 349 3.20 21.48 -26.30
CA GLN A 349 2.03 20.68 -25.95
C GLN A 349 1.84 20.60 -24.43
N SER A 350 1.06 21.57 -23.94
CA SER A 350 0.29 21.60 -22.69
C SER A 350 1.04 21.66 -21.35
N ASN A 351 0.71 22.68 -20.53
CA ASN A 351 1.10 22.87 -19.12
C ASN A 351 0.86 21.65 -18.19
N THR A 352 0.24 20.57 -18.68
CA THR A 352 -0.07 19.38 -17.90
C THR A 352 1.16 18.53 -17.60
N ASN A 353 2.17 18.47 -18.49
CA ASN A 353 3.32 17.58 -18.32
C ASN A 353 4.22 18.01 -17.15
N TYR A 354 4.53 19.31 -17.09
CA TYR A 354 5.20 19.93 -15.95
C TYR A 354 4.44 19.68 -14.64
N LEU A 355 3.10 19.80 -14.65
CA LEU A 355 2.29 19.59 -13.46
C LEU A 355 2.38 18.14 -12.95
N PHE A 356 2.43 17.14 -13.84
CA PHE A 356 2.62 15.74 -13.44
C PHE A 356 3.99 15.49 -12.85
N ALA A 357 5.06 15.97 -13.50
CA ALA A 357 6.41 15.84 -12.98
C ALA A 357 6.55 16.47 -11.59
N PHE A 358 6.04 17.69 -11.41
CA PHE A 358 6.02 18.39 -10.13
C PHE A 358 5.19 17.67 -9.06
N THR A 359 4.00 17.16 -9.42
CA THR A 359 3.13 16.42 -8.49
C THR A 359 3.81 15.13 -8.03
N MET A 360 4.36 14.37 -8.96
CA MET A 360 5.10 13.13 -8.68
C MET A 360 6.28 13.37 -7.74
N GLU A 361 7.10 14.40 -8.02
CA GLU A 361 8.22 14.76 -7.17
C GLU A 361 7.77 15.16 -5.76
N THR A 362 6.70 15.97 -5.68
CA THR A 362 6.15 16.43 -4.40
C THR A 362 5.64 15.25 -3.56
N GLU A 363 4.86 14.35 -4.16
CA GLU A 363 4.24 13.23 -3.44
C GLU A 363 5.25 12.11 -3.11
N CYS A 364 6.08 11.71 -4.08
CA CYS A 364 7.00 10.59 -3.90
C CYS A 364 8.26 10.95 -3.11
N CYS A 365 8.71 12.20 -3.22
CA CYS A 365 9.96 12.63 -2.61
C CYS A 365 9.69 13.58 -1.45
N ALA A 366 9.09 14.75 -1.70
CA ALA A 366 9.02 15.80 -0.70
C ALA A 366 8.17 15.40 0.53
N MET A 367 7.00 14.80 0.33
CA MET A 367 6.15 14.35 1.44
C MET A 367 6.83 13.27 2.30
N VAL A 368 7.56 12.34 1.67
CA VAL A 368 8.32 11.32 2.39
C VAL A 368 9.44 11.96 3.20
N VAL A 369 10.19 12.88 2.61
CA VAL A 369 11.22 13.68 3.28
C VAL A 369 10.65 14.41 4.49
N TRP A 370 9.56 15.17 4.32
CA TRP A 370 8.95 15.92 5.43
C TRP A 370 8.51 15.02 6.58
N THR A 371 7.99 13.83 6.25
CA THR A 371 7.59 12.84 7.24
C THR A 371 8.79 12.34 8.04
N ILE A 372 9.91 12.04 7.38
CA ILE A 372 11.16 11.62 8.02
C ILE A 372 11.77 12.75 8.86
N VAL A 373 11.82 13.97 8.31
CA VAL A 373 12.38 15.18 8.94
C VAL A 373 11.73 15.45 10.30
N ALA A 374 10.41 15.28 10.39
CA ALA A 374 9.67 15.45 11.64
C ALA A 374 10.17 14.54 12.78
N HIS A 375 10.82 13.41 12.46
CA HIS A 375 11.42 12.51 13.45
C HIS A 375 12.88 12.83 13.74
N ILE A 376 13.69 13.10 12.71
CA ILE A 376 15.15 13.29 12.85
C ILE A 376 15.55 14.61 13.52
N MET A 377 14.64 15.58 13.61
CA MET A 377 14.84 16.83 14.35
C MET A 377 14.81 16.67 15.87
N LYS A 378 14.53 15.46 16.37
CA LYS A 378 14.58 15.16 17.81
C LYS A 378 16.03 14.88 18.24
N PRO A 379 16.44 15.28 19.46
CA PRO A 379 17.80 15.08 19.95
C PRO A 379 18.24 13.60 19.94
N ASP A 380 17.31 12.67 20.15
CA ASP A 380 17.57 11.23 20.16
C ASP A 380 17.94 10.63 18.79
N PHE A 381 17.85 11.42 17.71
CA PHE A 381 18.15 11.00 16.34
C PHE A 381 19.47 11.53 15.80
N LEU A 382 20.25 12.30 16.57
CA LEU A 382 21.44 13.01 16.09
C LEU A 382 22.44 12.10 15.33
N ASP A 383 22.75 10.93 15.87
CA ASP A 383 23.65 9.96 15.22
C ASP A 383 23.10 9.43 13.89
N ILE A 384 21.77 9.28 13.80
CA ILE A 384 21.07 8.83 12.60
C ILE A 384 21.08 9.96 11.56
N THR A 385 20.79 11.19 11.98
CA THR A 385 20.81 12.39 11.15
C THR A 385 22.17 12.56 10.47
N MET A 386 23.27 12.46 11.22
CA MET A 386 24.62 12.55 10.65
C MET A 386 24.91 11.46 9.61
N LYS A 387 24.43 10.23 9.82
CA LYS A 387 24.58 9.15 8.83
C LYS A 387 23.77 9.43 7.57
N VAL A 388 22.53 9.88 7.74
CA VAL A 388 21.62 10.24 6.65
C VAL A 388 22.23 11.32 5.77
N ILE A 389 22.74 12.40 6.37
CA ILE A 389 23.39 13.51 5.65
C ILE A 389 24.60 13.01 4.87
N ASN A 390 25.45 12.17 5.47
CA ASN A 390 26.61 11.60 4.79
C ASN A 390 26.22 10.76 3.56
N TYR A 391 25.18 9.94 3.66
CA TYR A 391 24.68 9.16 2.51
C TYR A 391 24.13 10.06 1.40
N LEU A 392 23.35 11.08 1.75
CA LEU A 392 22.81 12.03 0.79
C LEU A 392 23.91 12.81 0.07
N PHE A 393 24.94 13.23 0.81
CA PHE A 393 26.10 13.92 0.24
C PHE A 393 26.84 13.04 -0.77
N LEU A 394 27.06 11.76 -0.45
CA LEU A 394 27.67 10.80 -1.36
C LEU A 394 26.85 10.61 -2.63
N GLU A 395 25.52 10.50 -2.50
CA GLU A 395 24.61 10.29 -3.63
C GLU A 395 24.51 11.53 -4.53
N VAL A 396 24.50 12.73 -3.97
CA VAL A 396 24.57 13.97 -4.79
C VAL A 396 25.89 14.07 -5.54
N LYS A 397 27.01 13.74 -4.89
CA LYS A 397 28.31 13.71 -5.56
C LYS A 397 28.34 12.69 -6.70
N GLN A 398 27.75 11.51 -6.47
CA GLN A 398 27.63 10.48 -7.49
C GLN A 398 26.74 10.94 -8.65
N TRP A 399 25.63 11.62 -8.37
CA TRP A 399 24.77 12.18 -9.41
C TRP A 399 25.47 13.26 -10.26
N PHE A 400 26.22 14.18 -9.66
CA PHE A 400 27.01 15.16 -10.45
C PHE A 400 28.02 14.46 -11.37
N SER A 401 28.65 13.39 -10.88
CA SER A 401 29.53 12.57 -11.71
C SER A 401 28.79 11.80 -12.81
N SER A 402 27.52 11.44 -12.61
CA SER A 402 26.74 10.67 -13.59
C SER A 402 26.23 11.48 -14.76
N ILE A 403 26.00 12.77 -14.57
CA ILE A 403 25.62 13.71 -15.63
C ILE A 403 26.82 14.34 -16.35
N GLY A 404 28.05 14.03 -15.93
CA GLY A 404 29.29 14.56 -16.53
C GLY A 404 29.63 16.00 -16.10
N PHE A 405 29.16 16.44 -14.94
CA PHE A 405 29.42 17.79 -14.42
C PHE A 405 30.78 17.85 -13.73
N GLU A 406 31.81 18.44 -14.37
CA GLU A 406 33.21 18.39 -13.92
C GLU A 406 33.57 19.37 -12.78
N GLN A 407 32.68 20.30 -12.40
CA GLN A 407 32.94 21.33 -11.38
C GLN A 407 32.58 20.91 -9.93
N TYR A 408 32.34 19.62 -9.68
CA TYR A 408 31.84 19.05 -8.41
C TYR A 408 32.80 19.07 -7.20
N LYS A 409 33.97 19.74 -7.28
CA LYS A 409 34.99 19.66 -6.22
C LYS A 409 34.52 20.27 -4.89
N ASP A 410 33.53 21.16 -4.93
CA ASP A 410 32.84 21.68 -3.77
C ASP A 410 31.32 21.49 -3.96
N VAL A 411 30.76 20.38 -3.47
CA VAL A 411 29.31 20.09 -3.57
C VAL A 411 28.46 21.25 -3.02
N ILE A 412 28.93 21.92 -1.96
CA ILE A 412 28.30 23.12 -1.38
C ILE A 412 28.36 24.32 -2.34
N PHE A 413 29.48 24.52 -3.04
CA PHE A 413 29.62 25.55 -4.08
C PHE A 413 28.75 25.22 -5.31
N CYS A 414 28.65 23.94 -5.69
CA CYS A 414 27.77 23.48 -6.76
C CYS A 414 26.29 23.69 -6.43
N ILE A 415 25.85 23.39 -5.20
CA ILE A 415 24.50 23.68 -4.73
C ILE A 415 24.23 25.20 -4.78
N ASN A 416 25.19 26.03 -4.33
CA ASN A 416 25.08 27.48 -4.37
C ASN A 416 25.13 28.08 -5.80
N GLN A 417 25.88 27.48 -6.73
CA GLN A 417 25.89 27.90 -8.14
C GLN A 417 24.66 27.42 -8.92
N PHE A 418 24.14 26.21 -8.65
CA PHE A 418 22.90 25.71 -9.26
C PHE A 418 21.68 26.53 -8.85
N ASN A 419 21.62 27.00 -7.59
CA ASN A 419 20.60 27.96 -7.13
C ASN A 419 20.61 29.28 -7.91
N ASN A 420 21.76 29.69 -8.48
CA ASN A 420 21.89 30.94 -9.23
C ASN A 420 21.63 30.79 -10.75
N TYR A 421 21.65 29.58 -11.30
CA TYR A 421 21.51 29.36 -12.75
C TYR A 421 20.27 28.57 -13.18
N SER A 422 19.64 27.78 -12.32
CA SER A 422 18.47 26.97 -12.70
C SER A 422 17.78 26.32 -11.50
N ALA A 423 17.00 27.12 -10.75
CA ALA A 423 16.15 26.63 -9.66
C ALA A 423 15.12 25.54 -10.07
N SER A 424 14.96 25.27 -11.37
CA SER A 424 14.08 24.23 -11.93
C SER A 424 14.74 22.87 -12.19
N GLN A 425 16.06 22.72 -11.98
CA GLN A 425 16.82 21.52 -12.39
C GLN A 425 17.13 20.52 -11.26
N PHE A 426 16.93 20.91 -10.00
CA PHE A 426 17.22 20.07 -8.83
C PHE A 426 15.94 19.56 -8.19
N ASN A 427 15.89 18.27 -7.81
CA ASN A 427 14.79 17.77 -7.01
C ASN A 427 14.82 18.50 -5.66
N PHE A 428 13.76 19.23 -5.37
CA PHE A 428 13.63 20.09 -4.20
C PHE A 428 13.79 19.29 -2.90
N SER A 429 13.52 17.98 -2.94
CA SER A 429 13.51 17.08 -1.78
C SER A 429 14.93 16.66 -1.33
N ILE A 430 15.85 16.45 -2.28
CA ILE A 430 17.27 16.22 -1.98
C ILE A 430 17.90 17.51 -1.44
N LEU A 431 17.53 18.64 -2.04
CA LEU A 431 17.96 19.96 -1.58
C LEU A 431 17.42 20.27 -0.19
N VAL A 432 16.15 19.96 0.12
CA VAL A 432 15.55 20.17 1.45
C VAL A 432 16.27 19.34 2.52
N LEU A 433 16.60 18.07 2.25
CA LEU A 433 17.39 17.28 3.19
C LEU A 433 18.81 17.82 3.41
N LEU A 434 19.40 18.48 2.41
CA LEU A 434 20.72 19.12 2.50
C LEU A 434 20.66 20.55 3.07
N ILE A 435 19.53 21.25 2.93
CA ILE A 435 19.28 22.61 3.43
C ILE A 435 18.89 22.59 4.91
N LEU A 436 18.37 21.50 5.45
CA LEU A 436 18.06 21.40 6.89
C LEU A 436 19.29 21.42 7.82
N ASP A 437 20.50 21.57 7.25
CA ASP A 437 21.77 21.81 7.94
C ASP A 437 22.33 23.23 7.71
N LEU A 438 21.56 24.13 7.08
CA LEU A 438 21.78 25.58 7.01
C LEU A 438 20.72 26.32 7.83
#